data_AF-V5SK93-F1
#
_entry.id   AF-V5SK93-F1
#
_cell.length_a   1.000
_cell.length_b   1.000
_cell.length_c   1.000
_cell.angle_alpha   90.00
_cell.angle_beta   90.00
_cell.angle_gamma   90.00
#
_symmetry.space_group_name_H-M   'P 1'
#
loop_
_entity.id
_entity.type
_entity.pdbx_description
1 polymer ?
#
loop_
_entity_poly.entity_id
_entity_poly.type
_entity_poly.pdbx_seq_one_letter_code
_entity_poly.pdbx_strand_id
1 'polypeptide(L)'
;MGGSLKRAFAAAALALGLMVHGVSATAAERICEAPMPSGSSVGTTEADARVGAITSWRMKTMKKYGPRHADWGLAAEKVTKCAPRSNGGFECATTARPCTIRDSDGNTEI
;
A
#
# COMPACT_ATOMS: atom_id res chain seq x y z
N MET A 1 40.23 -61.86 -26.18
CA MET A 1 39.42 -62.02 -27.40
C MET A 1 38.04 -61.45 -27.08
N GLY A 2 37.48 -60.43 -27.71
CA GLY A 2 37.80 -59.69 -28.92
C GLY A 2 36.47 -59.21 -29.51
N GLY A 3 36.28 -57.88 -29.57
CA GLY A 3 35.30 -57.16 -30.42
C GLY A 3 33.81 -57.28 -30.04
N SER A 4 32.93 -56.33 -30.35
CA SER A 4 33.06 -55.00 -30.95
C SER A 4 31.77 -54.21 -30.73
N LEU A 5 31.91 -52.89 -30.65
CA LEU A 5 30.88 -51.85 -30.69
C LEU A 5 29.73 -52.17 -31.67
N LYS A 6 28.51 -51.70 -31.37
CA LYS A 6 27.87 -50.58 -32.10
C LYS A 6 26.38 -50.40 -31.74
N ARG A 7 26.00 -49.11 -31.83
CA ARG A 7 24.66 -48.52 -32.03
C ARG A 7 23.92 -48.12 -30.74
N ALA A 8 23.91 -46.83 -30.37
CA ALA A 8 23.33 -45.67 -31.04
C ALA A 8 21.88 -45.42 -30.60
N PHE A 9 21.71 -44.29 -29.91
CA PHE A 9 20.59 -43.35 -29.95
C PHE A 9 19.16 -43.89 -29.74
N ALA A 10 18.53 -43.41 -28.67
CA ALA A 10 17.28 -42.64 -28.79
C ALA A 10 16.99 -41.91 -27.47
N ALA A 11 17.43 -40.65 -27.40
CA ALA A 11 16.77 -39.66 -26.57
C ALA A 11 15.43 -39.33 -27.24
N ALA A 12 14.32 -39.52 -26.54
CA ALA A 12 12.99 -39.01 -26.90
C ALA A 12 12.28 -38.65 -25.59
N ALA A 13 12.50 -37.44 -25.07
CA ALA A 13 11.66 -36.27 -25.37
C ALA A 13 10.20 -36.46 -24.88
N LEU A 14 10.00 -36.34 -23.57
CA LEU A 14 8.70 -35.97 -22.98
C LEU A 14 8.84 -34.58 -22.35
N ALA A 15 9.10 -33.58 -23.19
CA ALA A 15 8.86 -32.19 -22.85
C ALA A 15 7.40 -31.87 -23.22
N LEU A 16 6.47 -32.36 -22.39
CA LEU A 16 5.08 -31.92 -22.44
C LEU A 16 5.03 -30.51 -21.86
N GLY A 17 4.93 -29.54 -22.76
CA GLY A 17 4.93 -28.12 -22.46
C GLY A 17 3.87 -27.76 -21.44
N LEU A 18 4.33 -27.23 -20.30
CA LEU A 18 3.54 -26.24 -19.60
C LEU A 18 3.50 -25.02 -20.52
N MET A 19 2.38 -24.87 -21.24
CA MET A 19 1.95 -23.58 -21.75
C MET A 19 1.80 -22.64 -20.55
N VAL A 20 2.90 -21.95 -20.24
CA VAL A 20 2.92 -20.82 -19.32
C VAL A 20 2.05 -19.76 -19.97
N HIS A 21 0.75 -19.79 -19.67
CA HIS A 21 -0.11 -18.65 -19.89
C HIS A 21 0.41 -17.58 -18.94
N GLY A 22 1.27 -16.71 -19.47
CA GLY A 22 1.76 -15.53 -18.80
C GLY A 22 0.58 -14.62 -18.51
N VAL A 23 -0.12 -14.88 -17.41
CA VAL A 23 -0.85 -13.85 -16.70
C VAL A 23 0.25 -12.94 -16.17
N SER A 24 0.57 -11.91 -16.94
CA SER A 24 1.30 -10.77 -16.41
C SER A 24 0.45 -10.24 -15.26
N ALA A 25 0.80 -10.61 -14.03
CA ALA A 25 0.21 -10.01 -12.85
C ALA A 25 0.52 -8.52 -12.94
N THR A 26 -0.51 -7.74 -13.19
CA THR A 26 -0.39 -6.30 -13.30
C THR A 26 -0.12 -5.78 -11.90
N ALA A 27 1.09 -5.27 -11.69
CA ALA A 27 1.50 -4.81 -10.37
C ALA A 27 0.71 -3.56 -10.00
N ALA A 28 -0.14 -3.67 -8.99
CA ALA A 28 -0.83 -2.57 -8.34
C ALA A 28 0.21 -1.51 -7.89
N GLU A 29 0.17 -0.32 -8.51
CA GLU A 29 1.11 0.75 -8.22
C GLU A 29 0.53 1.67 -7.13
N ARG A 30 1.35 1.98 -6.12
CA ARG A 30 0.98 2.98 -5.10
C ARG A 30 1.39 4.37 -5.58
N ILE A 31 0.40 5.22 -5.82
CA ILE A 31 0.59 6.63 -6.19
C ILE A 31 0.37 7.48 -4.96
N CYS A 32 1.31 8.37 -4.65
CA CYS A 32 1.29 9.20 -3.45
C CYS A 32 1.42 10.68 -3.75
N GLU A 33 0.63 11.47 -3.03
CA GLU A 33 0.63 12.93 -3.08
C GLU A 33 1.66 13.54 -2.12
N ALA A 34 1.74 14.87 -2.10
CA ALA A 34 2.53 15.62 -1.13
C ALA A 34 2.03 15.37 0.31
N PRO A 35 2.95 15.29 1.32
CA PRO A 35 2.57 15.16 2.72
C PRO A 35 1.62 16.26 3.17
N MET A 36 0.62 15.90 3.99
CA MET A 36 -0.32 16.88 4.52
C MET A 36 -0.65 16.68 5.99
N PRO A 37 -0.81 17.78 6.75
CA PRO A 37 -1.15 17.74 8.16
C PRO A 37 -2.67 17.65 8.40
N SER A 38 -3.07 17.01 9.49
CA SER A 38 -4.44 17.02 10.02
C SER A 38 -4.83 18.34 10.66
N GLY A 39 -3.86 19.15 11.12
CA GLY A 39 -4.10 20.12 12.20
C GLY A 39 -4.20 19.41 13.56
N SER A 40 -4.48 20.14 14.64
CA SER A 40 -4.62 19.52 15.95
C SER A 40 -6.04 19.04 16.23
N SER A 41 -6.14 17.99 17.04
CA SER A 41 -7.38 17.44 17.58
C SER A 41 -7.20 17.19 19.07
N VAL A 42 -8.26 17.46 19.83
CA VAL A 42 -8.26 17.41 21.29
C VAL A 42 -9.18 16.31 21.76
N GLY A 43 -8.76 15.59 22.80
CA GLY A 43 -9.55 14.54 23.43
C GLY A 43 -9.26 14.44 24.92
N THR A 44 -10.19 13.82 25.66
CA THR A 44 -10.00 13.54 27.09
C THR A 44 -8.87 12.53 27.32
N THR A 45 -8.68 11.61 26.37
CA THR A 45 -7.58 10.64 26.34
C THR A 45 -6.70 10.85 25.11
N GLU A 46 -5.46 10.36 25.15
CA GLU A 46 -4.57 10.38 23.98
C GLU A 46 -5.18 9.61 22.80
N ALA A 47 -5.85 8.49 23.08
CA ALA A 47 -6.49 7.66 22.06
C ALA A 47 -7.57 8.43 21.30
N ASP A 48 -8.44 9.16 22.01
CA ASP A 48 -9.51 9.96 21.40
C ASP A 48 -8.93 11.10 20.55
N ALA A 49 -7.94 11.82 21.08
CA ALA A 49 -7.26 12.89 20.37
C ALA A 49 -6.55 12.38 19.10
N ARG A 50 -5.94 11.19 19.17
CA ARG A 50 -5.30 10.53 18.03
C ARG A 50 -6.30 10.14 16.94
N VAL A 51 -7.42 9.53 17.33
CA VAL A 51 -8.50 9.18 16.39
C VAL A 51 -9.06 10.43 15.73
N GLY A 52 -9.27 11.51 16.50
CA GLY A 52 -9.70 12.79 15.97
C GLY A 52 -8.71 13.40 14.99
N ALA A 53 -7.40 13.33 15.27
CA ALA A 53 -6.36 13.81 14.37
C ALA A 53 -6.35 13.03 13.04
N ILE A 54 -6.41 11.69 13.10
CA ILE A 54 -6.49 10.85 11.90
C ILE A 54 -7.78 11.14 11.12
N THR A 55 -8.92 11.28 11.80
CA THR A 55 -10.20 11.60 11.15
C THR A 55 -10.14 12.95 10.45
N SER A 56 -9.57 13.97 11.10
CA SER A 56 -9.36 15.29 10.49
C SER A 56 -8.45 15.21 9.25
N TRP A 57 -7.37 14.41 9.30
CA TRP A 57 -6.52 14.14 8.14
C TRP A 57 -7.34 13.54 6.99
N ARG A 58 -8.14 12.49 7.26
CA ARG A 58 -8.96 11.82 6.24
C ARG A 58 -9.94 12.80 5.59
N MET A 59 -10.63 13.62 6.38
CA MET A 59 -11.58 14.61 5.86
C MET A 59 -10.89 15.66 4.97
N LYS A 60 -9.74 16.19 5.39
CA LYS A 60 -8.96 17.14 4.60
C LYS A 60 -8.44 16.52 3.31
N THR A 61 -7.95 15.29 3.40
CA THR A 61 -7.42 14.52 2.28
C THR A 61 -8.51 14.23 1.25
N MET A 62 -9.66 13.76 1.72
CA MET A 62 -10.84 13.50 0.88
C MET A 62 -11.29 14.75 0.15
N LYS A 63 -11.32 15.91 0.84
CA LYS A 63 -11.67 17.19 0.22
C LYS A 63 -10.67 17.62 -0.85
N LYS A 64 -9.38 17.33 -0.68
CA LYS A 64 -8.31 17.81 -1.56
C LYS A 64 -8.01 16.89 -2.74
N TYR A 65 -7.95 15.59 -2.50
CA TYR A 65 -7.47 14.58 -3.45
C TYR A 65 -8.52 13.46 -3.73
N GLY A 66 -9.70 13.57 -3.13
CA GLY A 66 -10.77 12.57 -3.27
C GLY A 66 -10.69 11.42 -2.26
N PRO A 67 -11.77 10.63 -2.14
CA PRO A 67 -11.92 9.61 -1.09
C PRO A 67 -10.87 8.50 -1.15
N ARG A 68 -10.37 8.15 -2.34
CA ARG A 68 -9.37 7.10 -2.54
C ARG A 68 -8.03 7.40 -1.87
N HIS A 69 -7.63 8.66 -1.87
CA HIS A 69 -6.41 9.12 -1.19
C HIS A 69 -6.58 9.23 0.33
N ALA A 70 -7.82 9.23 0.83
CA ALA A 70 -8.13 9.44 2.25
C ALA A 70 -8.13 8.14 3.07
N ASP A 71 -7.68 7.03 2.50
CA ASP A 71 -7.46 5.80 3.25
C ASP A 71 -6.20 5.94 4.10
N TRP A 72 -6.40 5.95 5.42
CA TRP A 72 -5.32 5.96 6.39
C TRP A 72 -4.42 4.73 6.28
N GLY A 73 -4.95 3.57 5.89
CA GLY A 73 -4.20 2.33 5.68
C GLY A 73 -3.18 2.45 4.56
N LEU A 74 -3.57 3.07 3.43
CA LEU A 74 -2.73 3.23 2.24
C LEU A 74 -1.72 4.38 2.34
N ALA A 75 -1.97 5.37 3.19
CA ALA A 75 -1.07 6.51 3.37
C ALA A 75 0.37 6.10 3.71
N ALA A 76 1.35 6.92 3.32
CA ALA A 76 2.76 6.71 3.63
C ALA A 76 3.26 7.75 4.66
N GLU A 77 4.44 7.50 5.25
CA GLU A 77 5.14 8.47 6.11
C GLU A 77 4.25 9.02 7.25
N LYS A 78 3.47 8.14 7.87
CA LYS A 78 2.49 8.49 8.92
C LYS A 78 3.22 8.85 10.21
N VAL A 79 3.03 10.08 10.66
CA VAL A 79 3.57 10.57 11.94
C VAL A 79 2.44 11.16 12.75
N THR A 80 2.23 10.66 13.97
CA THR A 80 1.30 11.26 14.92
C THR A 80 2.05 11.68 16.16
N LYS A 81 1.92 12.95 16.53
CA LYS A 81 2.47 13.53 17.76
C LYS A 81 1.33 13.89 18.69
N CYS A 82 1.45 13.51 19.94
CA CYS A 82 0.48 13.81 20.98
C CYS A 82 1.18 14.45 22.18
N ALA A 83 0.51 15.38 22.84
CA ALA A 83 0.99 16.01 24.05
C ALA A 83 -0.17 16.19 25.04
N PRO A 84 0.09 16.04 26.36
CA PRO A 84 -0.89 16.42 27.37
C PRO A 84 -1.10 17.93 27.34
N ARG A 85 -2.33 18.37 27.61
CA ARG A 85 -2.69 19.78 27.70
C ARG A 85 -2.68 20.26 29.15
N SER A 86 -2.40 21.56 29.35
CA SER A 86 -2.40 22.19 30.68
C SER A 86 -3.77 22.19 31.36
N ASN A 87 -4.86 22.16 30.59
CA ASN A 87 -6.23 22.10 31.07
C ASN A 87 -6.77 20.66 31.22
N GLY A 88 -5.88 19.66 31.18
CA GLY A 88 -6.25 18.25 31.13
C GLY A 88 -6.55 17.77 29.71
N GLY A 89 -6.53 16.45 29.54
CA GLY A 89 -6.66 15.80 28.24
C GLY A 89 -5.40 15.90 27.38
N PHE A 90 -5.56 15.57 26.10
CA PHE A 90 -4.49 15.44 25.13
C PHE A 90 -4.80 16.20 23.85
N GLU A 91 -3.75 16.70 23.21
CA GLU A 91 -3.79 17.27 21.87
C GLU A 91 -2.88 16.45 20.96
N CYS A 92 -3.43 15.98 19.84
CA CYS A 92 -2.70 15.24 18.84
C CYS A 92 -2.76 15.93 17.49
N ALA A 93 -1.68 15.86 16.74
CA ALA A 93 -1.61 16.24 15.34
C ALA A 93 -0.95 15.11 14.55
N THR A 94 -1.44 14.85 13.35
CA THR A 94 -0.86 13.85 12.45
C THR A 94 -0.47 14.48 11.12
N THR A 95 0.58 13.95 10.51
CA THR A 95 1.00 14.24 9.15
C THR A 95 1.18 12.91 8.44
N ALA A 96 0.64 12.80 7.24
CA ALA A 96 0.86 11.64 6.39
C ALA A 96 0.79 12.03 4.92
N ARG A 97 1.38 11.19 4.06
CA ARG A 97 1.27 11.29 2.61
C ARG A 97 0.07 10.51 2.11
N PRO A 98 -0.92 11.18 1.51
CA PRO A 98 -2.06 10.50 0.90
C PRO A 98 -1.60 9.60 -0.23
N CYS A 99 -2.10 8.37 -0.30
CA CYS A 99 -1.79 7.47 -1.39
C CYS A 99 -3.03 6.69 -1.82
N THR A 100 -3.05 6.27 -3.09
CA THR A 100 -4.04 5.35 -3.66
C THR A 100 -3.31 4.22 -4.39
N ILE A 101 -4.03 3.13 -4.65
CA ILE A 101 -3.58 2.07 -5.54
C ILE A 101 -4.20 2.29 -6.91
N ARG A 102 -3.40 2.24 -7.97
CA ARG A 102 -3.87 2.25 -9.36
C ARG A 102 -3.51 0.93 -10.00
N ASP A 103 -4.46 0.32 -10.70
CA ASP A 103 -4.18 -0.83 -11.55
C ASP A 103 -3.52 -0.38 -12.87
N SER A 104 -2.95 -1.33 -13.61
CA SER A 104 -2.31 -1.05 -14.91
C SER A 104 -3.28 -0.63 -16.00
N ASP A 105 -4.59 -0.84 -15.79
CA ASP A 105 -5.64 -0.49 -16.75
C ASP A 105 -6.06 0.99 -16.60
N GLY A 106 -5.39 1.72 -15.70
CA GLY A 106 -5.67 3.11 -15.38
C GLY A 106 -6.92 3.28 -14.52
N ASN A 107 -7.56 2.17 -14.15
CA ASN A 107 -8.65 2.16 -13.21
C ASN A 107 -8.05 2.22 -11.79
N THR A 108 -8.71 2.97 -10.93
CA THR A 108 -8.41 2.92 -9.50
C THR A 108 -9.46 1.99 -8.92
N GLU A 109 -9.04 0.92 -8.25
CA GLU A 109 -9.97 -0.04 -7.64
C GLU A 109 -10.88 0.65 -6.60
N ILE A 110 -12.11 0.14 -6.46
CA ILE A 110 -13.21 0.70 -5.64
C ILE A 110 -13.16 0.22 -4.19
#